data_AF-A0A948ZGF6-F1
#
_entry.id   AF-A0A948ZGF6-F1
#
_cell.length_a   1.000
_cell.length_b   1.000
_cell.length_c   1.000
_cell.angle_alpha   90.00
_cell.angle_beta   90.00
_cell.angle_gamma   90.00
#
_symmetry.space_group_name_H-M   'P 1'
#
loop_
_entity.id
_entity.type
_entity.pdbx_description
1 polymer ?
#
loop_
_entity_poly.entity_id
_entity_poly.type
_entity_poly.pdbx_seq_one_letter_code
_entity_poly.pdbx_strand_id
1 'polypeptide(L)'
;MTDAHPPAGVPEEDAPEFHLPPDHWPLPELSTFEAHPHPSANKYAEASHSEEFVNLRKTFRTFAFPTVATVLVWYFAYVLMSTYAVGIMKTPGLGGLNLGFWLSLVQFPTTWIATWFYVSYMSRKIDPIAVRIRAELEAQA
;
A
#
# COMPACT_ATOMS: atom_id res chain seq x y z
N MET A 1 28.90 -7.80 -1.08
CA MET A 1 29.88 -6.71 -1.31
C MET A 1 29.09 -5.45 -1.58
N THR A 2 28.63 -4.80 -0.51
CA THR A 2 27.99 -3.49 -0.58
C THR A 2 29.03 -2.50 -0.09
N ASP A 3 29.59 -1.73 -1.02
CA ASP A 3 30.53 -0.66 -0.73
C ASP A 3 29.79 0.46 0.02
N ALA A 4 29.78 0.37 1.34
CA ALA A 4 29.34 1.47 2.20
C ALA A 4 30.44 2.54 2.15
N HIS A 5 30.19 3.60 1.38
CA HIS A 5 31.07 4.76 1.32
C HIS A 5 31.19 5.40 2.72
N PRO A 6 32.42 5.60 3.24
CA PRO A 6 32.61 6.07 4.61
C PRO A 6 32.17 7.53 4.80
N PRO A 7 31.80 7.94 6.02
CA PRO A 7 31.44 9.32 6.32
C PRO A 7 32.60 10.26 6.02
N ALA A 8 32.35 11.24 5.16
CA ALA A 8 33.34 12.19 4.67
C ALA A 8 34.02 12.94 5.82
N GLY A 9 35.31 12.69 6.05
CA GLY A 9 36.15 13.50 6.93
C GLY A 9 37.18 12.77 7.76
N VAL A 10 37.10 11.43 7.87
CA VAL A 10 38.10 10.63 8.59
C VAL A 10 38.87 9.78 7.57
N PRO A 11 40.22 9.81 7.56
CA PRO A 11 41.02 8.87 6.78
C PRO A 11 40.56 7.43 7.08
N GLU A 12 40.40 6.59 6.06
CA GLU A 12 39.85 5.23 6.18
C GLU A 12 40.63 4.38 7.19
N GLU A 13 41.92 4.64 7.33
CA GLU A 13 42.84 4.04 8.29
C GLU A 13 42.61 4.47 9.76
N ASP A 14 42.07 5.67 9.98
CA ASP A 14 41.76 6.23 11.31
C ASP A 14 40.31 5.97 11.74
N ALA A 15 39.50 5.34 10.88
CA ALA A 15 38.14 4.97 11.23
C ALA A 15 38.17 3.88 12.32
N PRO A 16 37.37 4.01 13.39
CA PRO A 16 37.34 3.03 14.47
C PRO A 16 36.95 1.63 13.98
N GLU A 17 36.32 1.54 12.81
CA GLU A 17 35.89 0.30 12.14
C GLU A 17 37.04 -0.43 11.40
N PHE A 18 38.12 0.28 11.03
CA PHE A 18 39.23 -0.24 10.22
C PHE A 18 40.20 -1.15 11.01
N HIS A 19 40.37 -0.87 12.31
CA HIS A 19 41.26 -1.65 13.19
C HIS A 19 40.61 -2.87 13.83
N LEU A 20 39.32 -3.08 13.56
CA LEU A 20 38.61 -4.18 14.14
C LEU A 20 38.83 -5.44 13.29
N PRO A 21 38.87 -6.64 13.90
CA PRO A 21 39.08 -7.89 13.17
C PRO A 21 38.05 -8.03 12.03
N PRO A 22 38.38 -8.54 10.84
CA PRO A 22 37.46 -8.60 9.68
C PRO A 22 36.07 -9.23 9.96
N ASP A 23 35.97 -9.98 11.05
CA ASP A 23 34.88 -10.81 11.53
C ASP A 23 34.02 -10.17 12.66
N HIS A 24 34.31 -8.92 13.06
CA HIS A 24 33.73 -8.27 14.24
C HIS A 24 32.37 -7.58 14.06
N TRP A 25 31.49 -7.98 13.12
CA TRP A 25 30.24 -7.24 12.91
C TRP A 25 29.47 -7.01 14.24
N PRO A 26 29.16 -5.77 14.63
CA PRO A 26 28.81 -5.43 16.03
C PRO A 26 27.46 -6.00 16.51
N LEU A 27 26.69 -6.61 15.60
CA LEU A 27 25.38 -7.21 15.89
C LEU A 27 25.24 -8.54 15.10
N PRO A 28 25.95 -9.62 15.49
CA PRO A 28 25.92 -10.89 14.77
C PRO A 28 24.50 -11.45 14.64
N GLU A 29 23.66 -11.21 15.65
CA GLU A 29 22.27 -11.66 15.73
C GLU A 29 21.33 -11.02 14.71
N LEU A 30 21.66 -9.82 14.19
CA LEU A 30 20.92 -9.18 13.09
C LEU A 30 21.54 -9.50 11.71
N SER A 31 22.78 -9.97 11.68
CA SER A 31 23.47 -10.36 10.43
C SER A 31 23.22 -11.82 10.06
N THR A 32 22.81 -12.65 11.01
CA THR A 32 22.18 -13.94 10.77
C THR A 32 20.75 -13.72 10.26
N PHE A 33 20.63 -13.07 9.11
CA PHE A 33 19.48 -13.35 8.26
C PHE A 33 19.65 -14.81 7.87
N GLU A 34 18.95 -15.70 8.55
CA GLU A 34 18.76 -17.05 8.04
C GLU A 34 18.37 -16.87 6.58
N ALA A 35 19.21 -17.38 5.68
CA ALA A 35 19.05 -17.18 4.25
C ALA A 35 17.78 -17.89 3.84
N HIS A 36 16.64 -17.22 4.01
CA HIS A 36 15.36 -17.70 3.58
C HIS A 36 15.52 -17.93 2.08
N PRO A 37 15.27 -19.16 1.58
CA PRO A 37 15.42 -19.45 0.17
C PRO A 37 14.55 -18.46 -0.60
N HIS A 38 15.15 -17.42 -1.17
CA HIS A 38 14.43 -16.49 -2.01
C HIS A 38 14.03 -17.30 -3.25
N PRO A 39 12.74 -17.47 -3.52
CA PRO A 39 12.29 -18.13 -4.74
C PRO A 39 13.01 -17.49 -5.93
N SER A 40 13.51 -18.29 -6.87
CA SER A 40 14.19 -17.74 -8.04
C SER A 40 13.20 -16.86 -8.84
N ALA A 41 13.69 -15.80 -9.48
CA ALA A 41 12.87 -14.90 -10.30
C ALA A 41 11.97 -15.66 -11.32
N ASN A 42 12.43 -16.83 -11.79
CA ASN A 42 11.67 -17.72 -12.65
C ASN A 42 10.46 -18.37 -11.98
N LYS A 43 10.53 -18.74 -10.70
CA LYS A 43 9.38 -19.26 -9.96
C LYS A 43 8.33 -18.17 -9.71
N TYR A 44 8.75 -16.92 -9.52
CA TYR A 44 7.82 -15.78 -9.46
C TYR A 44 7.12 -15.52 -10.80
N ALA A 45 7.85 -15.67 -11.92
CA ALA A 45 7.26 -15.57 -13.25
C ALA A 45 6.24 -16.70 -13.50
N GLU A 46 6.58 -17.95 -13.22
CA GLU A 46 5.66 -19.09 -13.33
C GLU A 46 4.41 -18.92 -12.44
N ALA A 47 4.58 -18.52 -11.18
CA ALA A 47 3.46 -18.28 -10.28
C ALA A 47 2.57 -17.12 -10.77
N SER A 48 3.14 -16.07 -11.36
CA SER A 48 2.38 -14.93 -11.90
C SER A 48 1.58 -15.25 -13.17
N HIS A 49 1.96 -16.30 -13.88
CA HIS A 49 1.27 -16.81 -15.08
C HIS A 49 0.18 -17.86 -14.76
N SER A 50 0.10 -18.33 -13.51
CA SER A 50 -0.96 -19.25 -13.08
C SER A 50 -2.35 -18.59 -13.16
N GLU A 51 -3.37 -19.38 -13.54
CA GLU A 51 -4.77 -18.91 -13.61
C GLU A 51 -5.26 -18.31 -12.29
N GLU A 52 -4.74 -18.81 -11.17
CA GLU A 52 -5.05 -18.34 -9.82
C GLU A 52 -4.60 -16.89 -9.61
N PHE A 53 -3.41 -16.52 -10.08
CA PHE A 53 -2.89 -15.15 -9.98
C PHE A 53 -3.64 -14.16 -10.89
N VAL A 54 -4.05 -14.61 -12.08
CA VAL A 54 -4.87 -13.82 -13.00
C VAL A 54 -6.26 -13.58 -12.42
N ASN A 55 -6.87 -14.59 -11.81
CA ASN A 55 -8.17 -14.45 -11.14
C ASN A 55 -8.11 -13.52 -9.92
N LEU A 56 -7.00 -13.57 -9.16
CA LEU A 56 -6.74 -12.65 -8.06
C LEU A 56 -6.61 -11.20 -8.55
N ARG A 57 -5.81 -10.97 -9.60
CA ARG A 57 -5.67 -9.64 -10.23
C ARG A 57 -6.99 -9.14 -10.80
N LYS A 58 -7.78 -10.00 -11.44
CA LYS A 58 -9.09 -9.63 -12.00
C LYS A 58 -10.06 -9.25 -10.89
N THR A 59 -10.09 -10.01 -9.80
CA THR A 59 -10.93 -9.73 -8.62
C THR A 59 -10.55 -8.40 -7.97
N PHE A 60 -9.25 -8.16 -7.78
CA PHE A 60 -8.74 -6.89 -7.28
C PHE A 60 -9.11 -5.72 -8.19
N ARG A 61 -8.89 -5.83 -9.51
CA ARG A 61 -9.16 -4.75 -10.46
C ARG A 61 -10.66 -4.46 -10.61
N THR A 62 -11.50 -5.49 -10.66
CA THR A 62 -12.96 -5.32 -10.78
C THR A 62 -13.56 -4.63 -9.56
N PHE A 63 -12.82 -4.59 -8.45
CA PHE A 63 -13.22 -3.88 -7.24
C PHE A 63 -12.57 -2.49 -7.13
N ALA A 64 -11.25 -2.39 -7.27
CA ALA A 64 -10.51 -1.15 -7.10
C ALA A 64 -10.85 -0.09 -8.16
N PHE A 65 -11.02 -0.50 -9.42
CA PHE A 65 -11.32 0.44 -10.51
C PHE A 65 -12.67 1.14 -10.33
N PRO A 66 -13.79 0.45 -10.04
CA PRO A 66 -15.06 1.11 -9.75
C PRO A 66 -15.02 2.04 -8.55
N THR A 67 -14.33 1.66 -7.46
CA THR A 67 -14.21 2.53 -6.28
C THR A 67 -13.46 3.82 -6.61
N VAL A 68 -12.30 3.71 -7.25
CA VAL A 68 -11.52 4.89 -7.66
C VAL A 68 -12.30 5.74 -8.66
N ALA A 69 -12.95 5.12 -9.65
CA ALA A 69 -13.80 5.83 -10.60
C ALA A 69 -14.94 6.58 -9.91
N THR A 70 -15.59 5.98 -8.91
CA THR A 70 -16.67 6.60 -8.14
C THR A 70 -16.17 7.82 -7.38
N VAL A 71 -15.03 7.70 -6.68
CA VAL A 71 -14.41 8.81 -5.95
C VAL A 71 -13.99 9.93 -6.89
N LEU A 72 -13.41 9.60 -8.05
CA LEU A 72 -13.02 10.58 -9.06
C LEU A 72 -14.23 11.30 -9.65
N VAL A 73 -15.26 10.58 -10.06
CA VAL A 73 -16.50 11.17 -10.60
C VAL A 73 -17.13 12.10 -9.56
N TRP A 74 -17.19 11.68 -8.30
CA TRP A 74 -17.71 12.50 -7.22
C TRP A 74 -16.86 13.74 -6.97
N TYR A 75 -15.53 13.61 -6.95
CA TYR A 75 -14.61 14.73 -6.82
C TYR A 75 -14.75 15.75 -7.96
N PHE A 76 -14.80 15.28 -9.22
CA PHE A 76 -15.01 16.16 -10.36
C PHE A 76 -16.37 16.83 -10.32
N ALA A 77 -17.43 16.11 -9.93
CA ALA A 77 -18.75 16.71 -9.74
C ALA A 77 -18.70 17.87 -8.71
N TYR A 78 -17.98 17.70 -7.60
CA TYR A 78 -17.74 18.77 -6.63
C TYR A 78 -17.00 19.96 -7.24
N VAL A 79 -15.88 19.72 -7.94
CA VAL A 79 -15.07 20.78 -8.57
C VAL A 79 -15.90 21.56 -9.59
N LEU A 80 -16.60 20.87 -10.50
CA LEU A 80 -17.44 21.53 -11.50
C LEU A 80 -18.54 22.35 -10.84
N MET A 81 -19.19 21.83 -9.80
CA MET A 81 -20.22 22.56 -9.09
C MET A 81 -19.65 23.79 -8.36
N SER A 82 -18.44 23.69 -7.82
CA SER A 82 -17.75 24.80 -7.15
C SER A 82 -17.41 25.93 -8.10
N THR A 83 -16.98 25.60 -9.32
CA THR A 83 -16.56 26.59 -10.32
C THR A 83 -17.74 27.17 -11.10
N TYR A 84 -18.70 26.35 -11.53
CA TYR A 84 -19.76 26.78 -12.44
C TYR A 84 -21.08 27.10 -11.72
N ALA A 85 -21.36 26.44 -10.59
CA ALA A 85 -22.62 26.60 -9.87
C ALA A 85 -22.48 27.47 -8.61
N VAL A 86 -21.78 28.61 -8.74
CA VAL A 86 -21.56 29.56 -7.62
C VAL A 86 -22.88 30.02 -6.99
N GLY A 87 -23.95 30.15 -7.78
CA GLY A 87 -25.30 30.47 -7.29
C GLY A 87 -25.87 29.38 -6.37
N ILE A 88 -25.68 28.10 -6.72
CA ILE A 88 -26.12 26.95 -5.91
C ILE A 88 -25.23 26.80 -4.67
N MET A 89 -23.93 27.04 -4.82
CA MET A 89 -22.96 27.02 -3.72
C MET A 89 -23.24 28.10 -2.67
N LYS A 90 -23.80 29.26 -3.06
CA LYS A 90 -24.20 30.35 -2.17
C LYS A 90 -25.60 30.20 -1.57
N THR A 91 -26.36 29.18 -1.98
CA THR A 91 -27.70 28.96 -1.41
C THR A 91 -27.55 28.67 0.08
N PRO A 92 -28.21 29.43 0.96
CA PRO A 92 -28.20 29.15 2.38
C PRO A 92 -28.82 27.77 2.61
N GLY A 93 -28.02 26.85 3.12
CA GLY A 93 -28.45 25.50 3.51
C GLY A 93 -28.93 25.46 4.95
N LEU A 94 -29.18 24.24 5.43
CA LEU A 94 -29.62 23.99 6.80
C LEU A 94 -28.62 24.57 7.81
N GLY A 95 -29.13 25.31 8.80
CA GLY A 95 -28.32 25.88 9.88
C GLY A 95 -27.51 27.13 9.51
N GLY A 96 -27.81 27.79 8.39
CA GLY A 96 -27.09 29.01 7.95
C GLY A 96 -25.77 28.75 7.24
N LEU A 97 -25.43 27.47 7.03
CA LEU A 97 -24.25 27.06 6.26
C LEU A 97 -24.62 26.90 4.78
N ASN A 98 -23.78 27.45 3.92
CA ASN A 98 -23.94 27.35 2.48
C ASN A 98 -23.81 25.91 1.97
N LEU A 99 -24.50 25.58 0.88
CA LEU A 99 -24.49 24.24 0.29
C LEU A 99 -23.07 23.73 -0.04
N GLY A 100 -22.17 24.63 -0.43
CA GLY A 100 -20.77 24.29 -0.69
C GLY A 100 -20.04 23.73 0.52
N PHE A 101 -20.36 24.21 1.72
CA PHE A 101 -19.79 23.72 2.96
C PHE A 101 -20.25 22.29 3.28
N TRP A 102 -21.53 22.01 3.04
CA TRP A 102 -22.10 20.67 3.20
C TRP A 102 -21.51 19.67 2.21
N LEU A 103 -21.29 20.08 0.96
CA LEU A 103 -20.65 19.25 -0.06
C LEU A 103 -19.21 18.89 0.32
N SER A 104 -18.43 19.84 0.85
CA SER A 104 -17.09 19.54 1.38
C SER A 104 -17.14 18.66 2.63
N LEU A 105 -18.18 18.77 3.46
CA LEU A 105 -18.31 17.94 4.65
C LEU A 105 -18.61 16.48 4.30
N VAL A 106 -19.43 16.22 3.28
CA VAL A 106 -19.72 14.87 2.76
C VAL A 106 -18.48 14.17 2.23
N GLN A 107 -17.47 14.91 1.76
CA GLN A 107 -16.23 14.38 1.23
C GLN A 107 -15.45 13.55 2.28
N PHE A 108 -15.53 13.93 3.56
CA PHE A 108 -14.90 13.18 4.65
C PHE A 108 -15.50 11.77 4.83
N PRO A 109 -16.83 11.60 5.05
CA PRO A 109 -17.50 10.30 5.03
C PRO A 109 -17.21 9.47 3.79
N THR A 110 -17.18 10.08 2.59
CA THR A 110 -16.88 9.34 1.35
C THR A 110 -15.52 8.66 1.42
N THR A 111 -14.53 9.33 2.00
CA THR A 111 -13.17 8.78 2.15
C THR A 111 -13.16 7.62 3.15
N TRP A 112 -13.81 7.77 4.31
CA TRP A 112 -13.92 6.66 5.26
C TRP A 112 -14.69 5.47 4.70
N ILE A 113 -15.78 5.71 3.97
CA ILE A 113 -16.57 4.65 3.33
C ILE A 113 -15.70 3.92 2.30
N ALA A 114 -14.94 4.64 1.47
CA ALA A 114 -14.05 4.02 0.49
C ALA A 114 -13.00 3.11 1.17
N THR A 115 -12.38 3.60 2.24
CA THR A 115 -11.40 2.82 3.02
C THR A 115 -12.04 1.63 3.73
N TRP A 116 -13.20 1.81 4.38
CA TRP A 116 -13.93 0.73 5.05
C TRP A 116 -14.37 -0.35 4.06
N PHE A 117 -14.88 0.07 2.90
CA PHE A 117 -15.27 -0.84 1.82
C PHE A 117 -14.06 -1.63 1.31
N TYR A 118 -12.89 -0.98 1.15
CA TYR A 118 -11.63 -1.64 0.83
C TYR A 118 -11.24 -2.70 1.87
N VAL A 119 -11.15 -2.32 3.15
CA VAL A 119 -10.75 -3.23 4.23
C VAL A 119 -11.73 -4.41 4.33
N SER A 120 -13.04 -4.13 4.31
CA SER A 120 -14.07 -5.18 4.39
C SER A 120 -13.99 -6.16 3.21
N TYR A 121 -13.70 -5.69 2.01
CA TYR A 121 -13.56 -6.55 0.83
C TYR A 121 -12.29 -7.40 0.88
N MET A 122 -11.16 -6.82 1.28
CA MET A 122 -9.88 -7.52 1.41
C MET A 122 -9.98 -8.63 2.46
N SER A 123 -10.55 -8.34 3.64
CA SER A 123 -10.75 -9.34 4.70
C SER A 123 -11.69 -10.47 4.29
N ARG A 124 -12.65 -10.21 3.39
CA ARG A 124 -13.60 -11.23 2.95
C ARG A 124 -13.10 -12.12 1.81
N LYS A 125 -12.17 -11.62 0.99
CA LYS A 125 -11.70 -12.34 -0.21
C LYS A 125 -10.26 -12.82 -0.15
N ILE A 126 -9.38 -12.12 0.56
CA ILE A 126 -7.94 -12.42 0.55
C ILE A 126 -7.52 -13.22 1.78
N ASP A 127 -8.06 -12.90 2.96
CA ASP A 127 -7.79 -13.69 4.18
C ASP A 127 -8.11 -15.19 4.04
N PRO A 128 -9.24 -15.63 3.42
CA PRO A 128 -9.49 -17.07 3.26
C PRO A 128 -8.52 -17.76 2.30
N ILE A 129 -7.95 -17.03 1.33
CA ILE A 129 -6.94 -17.58 0.40
C ILE A 129 -5.60 -17.71 1.13
N ALA A 130 -5.21 -16.69 1.91
CA ALA A 130 -4.01 -16.72 2.73
C ALA A 130 -4.05 -17.85 3.78
N VAL A 131 -5.22 -18.09 4.39
CA VAL A 131 -5.42 -19.20 5.33
C VAL A 131 -5.27 -20.57 4.66
N ARG A 132 -5.79 -20.74 3.43
CA ARG A 132 -5.64 -22.01 2.69
C ARG A 132 -4.19 -22.29 2.30
N ILE A 133 -3.49 -21.31 1.73
CA ILE A 133 -2.09 -21.47 1.32
C ILE A 133 -1.19 -21.73 2.53
N ARG A 134 -1.45 -21.05 3.65
CA ARG A 134 -0.71 -21.29 4.89
C ARG A 134 -0.94 -22.70 5.44
N ALA A 135 -2.18 -23.20 5.41
CA ALA A 135 -2.49 -24.57 5.82
C ALA A 135 -1.85 -25.63 4.91
N GLU A 136 -1.78 -25.39 3.59
CA GLU A 136 -1.12 -26.28 2.64
C GLU A 136 0.41 -26.30 2.81
N LEU A 137 1.01 -25.17 3.19
CA LEU A 137 2.44 -25.07 3.50
C LEU A 137 2.80 -25.71 4.85
N GLU A 138 1.98 -25.52 5.88
CA GLU A 138 2.16 -26.14 7.21
C GLU A 138 1.95 -27.67 7.18
N ALA A 139 1.14 -28.19 6.24
CA ALA A 139 0.93 -29.62 6.06
C ALA A 139 2.04 -30.33 5.25
N GLN A 140 2.89 -29.57 4.56
CA GLN A 140 4.03 -30.08 3.78
C GLN A 140 5.37 -29.96 4.52
N ALA A 141 5.37 -29.35 5.71
CA ALA A 141 6.49 -29.25 6.63
C ALA A 141 6.43 -30.35 7.70
#